data_AF-A0A2S3WKH9-F1
#
_entry.id   AF-A0A2S3WKH9-F1
#
_cell.length_a   1.000
_cell.length_b   1.000
_cell.length_c   1.000
_cell.angle_alpha   90.00
_cell.angle_beta   90.00
_cell.angle_gamma   90.00
#
_symmetry.space_group_name_H-M   'P 1'
#
loop_
_entity.id
_entity.type
_entity.pdbx_description
1 polymer ?
#
loop_
_entity_poly.entity_id
_entity_poly.type
_entity_poly.pdbx_seq_one_letter_code
_entity_poly.pdbx_strand_id
1 'polypeptide(L)'
;MASYEQFAWQDALALATWLKQSFDLVQVKETFDALSVDQLHVFETESEGFIRELLAKPVSQRPAYLRKVGKNAGEMTQAVLIVLAIIAQVRVMEVIEIRDRFRYSLYPGGANRATCASIYAFNNEMRNVTFMGWPTRVFEALAEQDAKHEEFWAKHGDMLEQWAAAAGPRPSEAD
;
A
#
# COMPACT_ATOMS: atom_id res chain seq x y z
N MET A 1 12.31 14.30 -7.21
CA MET A 1 12.45 13.04 -6.45
C MET A 1 11.15 12.86 -5.70
N ALA A 2 10.40 11.78 -5.94
CA ALA A 2 9.23 11.46 -5.11
C ALA A 2 9.71 11.32 -3.66
N SER A 3 9.01 11.95 -2.72
CA SER A 3 9.32 11.75 -1.29
C SER A 3 9.10 10.27 -0.95
N TYR A 4 9.87 9.74 0.00
CA TYR A 4 9.69 8.36 0.45
C TYR A 4 8.26 8.09 0.95
N GLU A 5 7.60 9.12 1.50
CA GLU A 5 6.18 9.15 1.84
C GLU A 5 5.29 8.88 0.62
N GLN A 6 5.48 9.64 -0.48
CA GLN A 6 4.73 9.44 -1.71
C GLN A 6 4.97 8.04 -2.29
N PHE A 7 6.20 7.52 -2.22
CA PHE A 7 6.48 6.15 -2.64
C PHE A 7 5.70 5.13 -1.82
N ALA A 8 5.75 5.23 -0.47
CA ALA A 8 5.04 4.31 0.42
C ALA A 8 3.53 4.33 0.17
N TRP A 9 2.94 5.51 -0.03
CA TRP A 9 1.53 5.66 -0.37
C TRP A 9 1.17 5.00 -1.72
N GLN A 10 1.94 5.26 -2.77
CA GLN A 10 1.70 4.66 -4.08
C GLN A 10 1.88 3.14 -4.06
N ASP A 11 2.83 2.65 -3.27
CA ASP A 11 3.05 1.21 -3.10
C ASP A 11 1.89 0.55 -2.34
N ALA A 12 1.32 1.21 -1.34
CA ALA A 12 0.12 0.76 -0.65
C ALA A 12 -1.09 0.65 -1.61
N LEU A 13 -1.27 1.64 -2.50
CA LEU A 13 -2.30 1.59 -3.54
C LEU A 13 -2.05 0.43 -4.52
N ALA A 14 -0.81 0.22 -4.97
CA ALA A 14 -0.48 -0.89 -5.86
C ALA A 14 -0.75 -2.27 -5.23
N LEU A 15 -0.45 -2.43 -3.94
CA LEU A 15 -0.79 -3.63 -3.17
C LEU A 15 -2.32 -3.81 -3.04
N ALA A 16 -3.07 -2.73 -2.79
CA ALA A 16 -4.53 -2.77 -2.73
C ALA A 16 -5.15 -3.13 -4.08
N THR A 17 -4.65 -2.60 -5.19
CA THR A 17 -5.04 -2.99 -6.55
C THR A 17 -4.78 -4.47 -6.79
N TRP A 18 -3.59 -4.96 -6.43
CA TRP A 18 -3.24 -6.36 -6.58
C TRP A 18 -4.16 -7.27 -5.74
N LEU A 19 -4.45 -6.88 -4.50
CA LEU A 19 -5.40 -7.59 -3.62
C LEU A 19 -6.79 -7.67 -4.27
N LYS A 20 -7.34 -6.52 -4.71
CA LYS A 20 -8.65 -6.42 -5.38
C LYS A 20 -8.73 -7.28 -6.65
N GLN A 21 -7.63 -7.39 -7.40
CA GLN A 21 -7.59 -8.20 -8.63
C GLN A 21 -7.48 -9.70 -8.37
N SER A 22 -6.91 -10.10 -7.24
CA SER A 22 -6.55 -11.50 -6.97
C SER A 22 -7.50 -12.20 -5.99
N PHE A 23 -8.25 -11.45 -5.18
CA PHE A 23 -9.09 -11.98 -4.11
C PHE A 23 -10.44 -11.26 -4.05
N ASP A 24 -11.45 -11.93 -3.47
CA ASP A 24 -12.72 -11.30 -3.13
C ASP A 24 -12.54 -10.35 -1.94
N LEU A 25 -12.53 -9.05 -2.22
CA LEU A 25 -12.27 -8.02 -1.21
C LEU A 25 -13.30 -8.03 -0.06
N VAL A 26 -14.54 -8.43 -0.33
CA VAL A 26 -15.59 -8.50 0.71
C VAL A 26 -15.25 -9.59 1.71
N GLN A 27 -14.93 -10.80 1.22
CA GLN A 27 -14.53 -11.92 2.07
C GLN A 27 -13.22 -11.64 2.82
N VAL A 28 -12.26 -10.98 2.18
CA VAL A 28 -11.00 -10.59 2.83
C VAL A 28 -11.25 -9.61 3.97
N LYS A 29 -12.12 -8.61 3.75
CA LYS A 29 -12.49 -7.66 4.78
C LYS A 29 -13.21 -8.33 5.95
N GLU A 30 -14.19 -9.19 5.67
CA GLU A 30 -14.90 -9.95 6.72
C GLU A 30 -13.94 -10.83 7.53
N THR A 31 -13.01 -11.50 6.85
CA THR A 31 -11.99 -12.33 7.51
C THR A 31 -11.06 -11.48 8.37
N PHE A 32 -10.64 -10.33 7.87
CA PHE A 32 -9.80 -9.41 8.63
C PHE A 32 -10.52 -8.85 9.86
N ASP A 33 -11.75 -8.38 9.69
CA ASP A 33 -12.57 -7.79 10.76
C ASP A 33 -12.98 -8.84 11.82
N ALA A 34 -12.98 -10.13 11.48
CA ALA A 34 -13.19 -11.23 12.43
C ALA A 34 -11.98 -11.51 13.34
N LEU A 35 -10.78 -11.03 12.99
CA LEU A 35 -9.58 -11.18 13.80
C LEU A 35 -9.52 -10.08 14.86
N SER A 36 -9.22 -10.46 16.09
CA SER A 36 -8.91 -9.47 17.13
C SER A 36 -7.58 -8.77 16.83
N VAL A 37 -7.44 -7.57 17.37
CA VAL A 37 -6.19 -6.79 17.32
C VAL A 37 -4.98 -7.60 17.79
N ASP A 38 -5.12 -8.36 18.87
CA ASP A 38 -4.02 -9.18 19.40
C ASP A 38 -3.62 -10.29 18.43
N GLN A 39 -4.60 -10.93 17.78
CA GLN A 39 -4.34 -11.93 16.74
C GLN A 39 -3.64 -11.32 15.53
N LEU A 40 -4.06 -10.13 15.09
CA LEU A 40 -3.41 -9.40 14.00
C LEU A 40 -1.97 -9.02 14.37
N HIS A 41 -1.73 -8.62 15.62
CA HIS A 41 -0.39 -8.31 16.10
C HIS A 41 0.52 -9.52 16.17
N VAL A 42 0.04 -10.65 16.69
CA VAL A 42 0.78 -11.91 16.67
C VAL A 42 1.09 -12.33 15.24
N PHE A 43 0.09 -12.28 14.35
CA PHE A 43 0.26 -12.67 12.96
C PHE A 43 1.25 -11.77 12.21
N GLU A 44 1.20 -10.45 12.41
CA GLU A 44 2.18 -9.51 11.86
C GLU A 44 3.59 -9.82 12.38
N THR A 45 3.74 -10.06 13.67
CA THR A 45 5.03 -10.35 14.30
C THR A 45 5.64 -11.64 13.76
N GLU A 46 4.85 -12.71 13.65
CA GLU A 46 5.30 -13.99 13.09
C GLU A 46 5.62 -13.88 11.59
N SER A 47 4.95 -12.97 10.89
CA SER A 47 5.08 -12.77 9.44
C SER A 47 6.01 -11.62 9.04
N GLU A 48 6.64 -10.92 9.98
CA GLU A 48 7.39 -9.67 9.76
C GLU A 48 8.44 -9.84 8.65
N GLY A 49 9.19 -10.94 8.69
CA GLY A 49 10.22 -11.24 7.69
C GLY A 49 9.65 -11.35 6.28
N PHE A 50 8.48 -11.98 6.13
CA PHE A 50 7.79 -12.12 4.84
C PHE A 50 7.22 -10.80 4.36
N ILE A 51 6.60 -10.01 5.24
CA ILE A 51 6.07 -8.68 4.92
C ILE A 51 7.20 -7.78 4.43
N ARG A 52 8.31 -7.71 5.17
CA ARG A 52 9.48 -6.89 4.81
C ARG A 52 10.06 -7.31 3.46
N GLU A 53 10.22 -8.60 3.21
CA GLU A 53 10.73 -9.08 1.93
C GLU A 53 9.73 -8.81 0.79
N LEU A 54 8.43 -8.99 1.01
CA LEU A 54 7.38 -8.68 0.03
C LEU A 54 7.43 -7.21 -0.39
N LEU A 55 7.54 -6.29 0.57
CA LEU A 55 7.63 -4.85 0.30
C LEU A 55 8.89 -4.49 -0.49
N ALA A 56 10.00 -5.18 -0.23
CA ALA A 56 11.26 -4.99 -0.95
C ALA A 56 11.23 -5.54 -2.40
N LYS A 57 10.30 -6.43 -2.75
CA LYS A 57 10.18 -6.94 -4.13
C LYS A 57 9.53 -5.90 -5.04
N PRO A 58 9.98 -5.80 -6.31
CA PRO A 58 9.24 -5.10 -7.35
C PRO A 58 7.83 -5.68 -7.52
N VAL A 59 6.87 -4.84 -7.92
CA VAL A 59 5.46 -5.21 -8.12
C VAL A 59 5.30 -6.48 -8.95
N SER A 60 6.06 -6.63 -10.04
CA SER A 60 6.02 -7.80 -10.93
C SER A 60 6.46 -9.12 -10.27
N GLN A 61 7.24 -9.07 -9.20
CA GLN A 61 7.78 -10.26 -8.52
C GLN A 61 6.97 -10.66 -7.28
N ARG A 62 6.13 -9.77 -6.74
CA ARG A 62 5.33 -10.02 -5.54
C ARG A 62 4.39 -11.23 -5.65
N PRO A 63 3.66 -11.45 -6.76
CA PRO A 63 2.81 -12.63 -6.88
C PRO A 63 3.59 -13.94 -6.86
N ALA A 64 4.76 -13.98 -7.52
CA ALA A 64 5.61 -15.17 -7.52
C ALA A 64 6.20 -15.43 -6.12
N TYR A 65 6.61 -14.37 -5.43
CA TYR A 65 7.09 -14.46 -4.05
C TYR A 65 5.99 -14.99 -3.11
N LEU A 66 4.79 -14.41 -3.16
CA LEU A 66 3.66 -14.85 -2.33
C LEU A 66 3.31 -16.31 -2.58
N ARG A 67 3.27 -16.77 -3.84
CA ARG A 67 3.05 -18.19 -4.16
C ARG A 67 4.14 -19.10 -3.57
N LYS A 68 5.39 -18.63 -3.52
CA LYS A 68 6.51 -19.40 -2.96
C LYS A 68 6.40 -19.51 -1.43
N VAL A 69 6.18 -18.40 -0.74
CA VAL A 69 6.16 -18.38 0.75
C VAL A 69 4.82 -18.83 1.32
N GLY A 70 3.73 -18.58 0.61
CA GLY A 70 2.37 -18.96 0.97
C GLY A 70 1.96 -20.35 0.51
N LYS A 71 2.86 -21.19 -0.02
CA LYS A 71 2.53 -22.52 -0.58
C LYS A 71 1.71 -23.41 0.38
N ASN A 72 1.94 -23.27 1.68
CA ASN A 72 1.27 -24.05 2.73
C ASN A 72 0.22 -23.22 3.52
N ALA A 73 0.01 -21.96 3.14
CA ALA A 73 -0.94 -21.06 3.77
C ALA A 73 -2.24 -21.03 2.96
N GLY A 74 -3.37 -20.96 3.66
CA GLY A 74 -4.67 -20.78 3.02
C GLY A 74 -4.74 -19.47 2.22
N GLU A 75 -5.61 -19.44 1.22
CA GLU A 75 -5.79 -18.28 0.35
C GLU A 75 -6.11 -17.00 1.15
N MET A 76 -7.03 -17.10 2.11
CA MET A 76 -7.37 -15.96 2.99
C MET A 76 -6.21 -15.53 3.89
N THR A 77 -5.36 -16.44 4.34
CA THR A 77 -4.15 -16.09 5.09
C THR A 77 -3.18 -15.28 4.24
N GLN A 78 -3.02 -15.64 2.97
CA GLN A 78 -2.21 -14.87 2.03
C GLN A 78 -2.81 -13.48 1.76
N ALA A 79 -4.13 -13.39 1.63
CA ALA A 79 -4.83 -12.12 1.46
C ALA A 79 -4.66 -11.20 2.69
N VAL A 80 -4.83 -11.73 3.91
CA VAL A 80 -4.61 -10.98 5.16
C VAL A 80 -3.15 -10.53 5.27
N LEU A 81 -2.18 -11.34 4.84
CA LEU A 81 -0.77 -10.93 4.80
C LEU A 81 -0.55 -9.73 3.85
N ILE A 82 -1.22 -9.68 2.71
CA ILE A 82 -1.18 -8.50 1.82
C ILE A 82 -1.83 -7.29 2.52
N VAL A 83 -2.95 -7.45 3.23
CA VAL A 83 -3.58 -6.37 4.01
C VAL A 83 -2.62 -5.81 5.06
N LEU A 84 -1.91 -6.67 5.79
CA LEU A 84 -0.87 -6.25 6.74
C LEU A 84 0.29 -5.53 6.05
N ALA A 85 0.69 -5.95 4.84
CA ALA A 85 1.69 -5.25 4.06
C ALA A 85 1.22 -3.85 3.60
N ILE A 86 -0.06 -3.69 3.26
CA ILE A 86 -0.66 -2.38 2.97
C ILE A 86 -0.60 -1.49 4.22
N ILE A 87 -1.02 -2.02 5.38
CA ILE A 87 -0.97 -1.31 6.67
C ILE A 87 0.48 -0.90 6.99
N ALA A 88 1.45 -1.80 6.79
CA ALA A 88 2.86 -1.51 7.00
C ALA A 88 3.36 -0.34 6.12
N GLN A 89 2.97 -0.25 4.85
CA GLN A 89 3.33 0.88 4.00
C GLN A 89 2.69 2.20 4.46
N VAL A 90 1.42 2.17 4.89
CA VAL A 90 0.75 3.34 5.47
C VAL A 90 1.49 3.80 6.74
N ARG A 91 1.89 2.86 7.61
CA ARG A 91 2.71 3.19 8.79
C ARG A 91 4.05 3.80 8.41
N VAL A 92 4.73 3.28 7.38
CA VAL A 92 6.00 3.84 6.90
C VAL A 92 5.82 5.29 6.44
N MET A 93 4.75 5.57 5.68
CA MET A 93 4.40 6.92 5.25
C MET A 93 4.23 7.87 6.46
N GLU A 94 3.39 7.50 7.42
CA GLU A 94 3.13 8.30 8.62
C GLU A 94 4.40 8.51 9.48
N VAL A 95 5.23 7.47 9.62
CA VAL A 95 6.51 7.57 10.35
C VAL A 95 7.48 8.53 9.65
N ILE A 96 7.51 8.54 8.32
CA ILE A 96 8.33 9.49 7.56
C ILE A 96 7.80 10.91 7.75
N GLU A 97 6.49 11.13 7.69
CA GLU A 97 5.89 12.45 7.94
C GLU A 97 6.21 12.97 9.34
N ILE A 98 6.06 12.13 10.38
CA ILE A 98 6.38 12.49 11.76
C ILE A 98 7.88 12.78 11.87
N ARG A 99 8.75 11.90 11.34
CA ARG A 99 10.20 12.12 11.35
C ARG A 99 10.57 13.46 10.71
N ASP A 100 9.99 13.78 9.56
CA ASP A 100 10.31 14.99 8.83
C ASP A 100 9.80 16.25 9.55
N ARG A 101 8.64 16.19 10.22
CA ARG A 101 8.13 17.25 11.11
C ARG A 101 9.05 17.53 12.29
N PHE A 102 9.62 16.48 12.89
CA PHE A 102 10.50 16.58 14.06
C PHE A 102 11.99 16.71 13.73
N ARG A 103 12.36 16.69 12.44
CA ARG A 103 13.76 16.64 11.97
C ARG A 103 14.67 17.69 12.61
N TYR A 104 14.20 18.93 12.73
CA TYR A 104 14.99 20.02 13.31
C TYR A 104 14.90 20.10 14.83
N SER A 105 13.77 19.68 15.42
CA SER A 105 13.56 19.64 16.88
C SER A 105 14.36 18.53 17.58
N LEU A 106 14.76 17.51 16.82
CA LEU A 106 15.58 16.38 17.27
C LEU A 106 17.07 16.53 16.92
N TYR A 107 17.48 17.64 16.30
CA TYR A 107 18.86 17.84 15.89
C TYR A 107 19.78 18.05 17.12
N PRO A 108 20.96 17.38 17.18
CA PRO A 108 21.91 17.59 18.27
C PRO A 108 22.42 19.03 18.30
N GLY A 109 22.47 19.64 19.49
CA GLY A 109 22.94 21.02 19.70
C GLY A 109 21.89 21.98 20.28
N GLY A 110 20.65 21.52 20.50
CA GLY A 110 19.63 22.24 21.27
C GLY A 110 19.87 22.22 22.78
N ALA A 111 19.18 23.10 23.52
CA ALA A 111 19.17 23.06 24.97
C ALA A 111 18.54 21.75 25.48
N ASN A 112 19.23 21.02 26.37
CA ASN A 112 18.85 19.68 26.84
C ASN A 112 17.35 19.54 27.20
N ARG A 113 16.76 20.53 27.88
CA ARG A 113 15.33 20.51 28.25
C ARG A 113 14.40 20.54 27.04
N ALA A 114 14.71 21.38 26.04
CA ALA A 114 13.90 21.50 24.82
C ALA A 114 14.01 20.23 23.95
N THR A 115 15.21 19.64 23.88
CA THR A 115 15.42 18.36 23.18
C THR A 115 14.64 17.23 23.85
N CYS A 116 14.71 17.08 25.19
CA CYS A 116 13.92 16.07 25.91
C CYS A 116 12.41 16.25 25.71
N ALA A 117 11.90 17.48 25.75
CA ALA A 117 10.48 17.77 25.49
C ALA A 117 10.08 17.39 24.05
N SER A 118 10.93 17.68 23.08
CA SER A 118 10.70 17.34 21.66
C SER A 118 10.71 15.83 21.43
N ILE A 119 11.62 15.09 22.08
CA ILE A 119 11.64 13.62 22.04
C ILE A 119 10.36 13.03 22.63
N TYR A 120 9.87 13.58 23.75
CA TYR A 120 8.62 13.12 24.35
C TYR A 120 7.41 13.38 23.43
N ALA A 121 7.33 14.56 22.81
CA ALA A 121 6.30 14.86 21.81
C ALA A 121 6.37 13.92 20.59
N PHE A 122 7.57 13.65 20.08
CA PHE A 122 7.80 12.68 19.01
C PHE A 122 7.33 11.27 19.41
N ASN A 123 7.64 10.81 20.62
CA ASN A 123 7.17 9.51 21.11
C ASN A 123 5.65 9.43 21.19
N ASN A 124 4.97 10.49 21.63
CA ASN A 124 3.51 10.52 21.69
C ASN A 124 2.88 10.48 20.29
N GLU A 125 3.45 11.17 19.31
CA GLU A 125 2.98 11.10 17.91
C GLU A 125 3.19 9.71 17.31
N MET A 126 4.34 9.07 17.58
CA MET A 126 4.62 7.70 17.15
C MET A 126 3.65 6.66 17.72
N ARG A 127 3.05 6.92 18.91
CA ARG A 127 2.00 6.05 19.47
C ARG A 127 0.66 6.15 18.73
N ASN A 128 0.45 7.23 17.97
CA ASN A 128 -0.78 7.47 17.21
C ASN A 128 -0.70 6.98 15.75
N VAL A 129 0.45 6.44 15.32
CA VAL A 129 0.62 5.84 14.00
C VAL A 129 -0.41 4.71 13.81
N THR A 130 -0.98 4.62 12.60
CA THR A 130 -2.11 3.75 12.25
C THR A 130 -1.93 2.35 12.81
N PHE A 131 -2.92 1.91 13.61
CA PHE A 131 -2.85 0.69 14.37
C PHE A 131 -3.90 -0.32 13.93
N MET A 132 -3.46 -1.38 13.22
CA MET A 132 -4.15 -2.66 12.98
C MET A 132 -5.61 -2.62 12.47
N GLY A 133 -6.12 -1.45 12.09
CA GLY A 133 -7.41 -1.31 11.46
C GLY A 133 -7.34 -1.57 9.96
N TRP A 134 -8.49 -1.89 9.37
CA TRP A 134 -8.63 -1.97 7.93
C TRP A 134 -8.17 -0.65 7.28
N PRO A 135 -7.29 -0.67 6.25
CA PRO A 135 -6.69 0.53 5.68
C PRO A 135 -7.67 1.28 4.77
N THR A 136 -8.74 1.80 5.38
CA THR A 136 -9.91 2.39 4.70
C THR A 136 -9.53 3.49 3.73
N ARG A 137 -8.63 4.40 4.14
CA ARG A 137 -8.16 5.51 3.28
C ARG A 137 -7.52 5.03 1.97
N VAL A 138 -6.84 3.88 1.99
CA VAL A 138 -6.20 3.32 0.78
C VAL A 138 -7.27 2.79 -0.17
N PHE A 139 -8.25 2.05 0.35
CA PHE A 139 -9.33 1.49 -0.46
C PHE A 139 -10.32 2.54 -0.97
N GLU A 140 -10.60 3.60 -0.19
CA GLU A 140 -11.38 4.76 -0.63
C GLU A 140 -10.66 5.49 -1.77
N ALA A 141 -9.37 5.78 -1.60
CA ALA A 141 -8.57 6.42 -2.66
C ALA A 141 -8.49 5.56 -3.93
N LEU A 142 -8.40 4.25 -3.80
CA LEU A 142 -8.45 3.32 -4.93
C LEU A 142 -9.82 3.38 -5.64
N ALA A 143 -10.91 3.37 -4.88
CA ALA A 143 -12.26 3.47 -5.45
C ALA A 143 -12.48 4.80 -6.19
N GLU A 144 -11.95 5.91 -5.67
CA GLU A 144 -11.97 7.21 -6.36
C GLU A 144 -11.16 7.20 -7.66
N GLN A 145 -10.00 6.53 -7.69
CA GLN A 145 -9.19 6.40 -8.90
C GLN A 145 -9.93 5.58 -9.97
N ASP A 146 -10.54 4.48 -9.58
CA ASP A 146 -11.32 3.63 -10.48
C ASP A 146 -12.52 4.41 -11.05
N ALA A 147 -13.26 5.13 -10.22
CA ALA A 147 -14.39 5.95 -10.67
C ALA A 147 -13.97 7.04 -11.69
N LYS A 148 -12.83 7.71 -11.45
CA LYS A 148 -12.28 8.71 -12.39
C LYS A 148 -11.84 8.08 -13.71
N HIS A 149 -11.26 6.88 -13.64
CA HIS A 149 -10.85 6.14 -14.83
C HIS A 149 -12.07 5.70 -15.66
N GLU A 150 -13.11 5.15 -15.00
CA GLU A 150 -14.37 4.80 -15.65
C GLU A 150 -15.06 6.01 -16.29
N GLU A 151 -15.10 7.16 -15.59
CA GLU A 151 -15.65 8.40 -16.14
C GLU A 151 -14.87 8.89 -17.38
N PHE A 152 -13.53 8.80 -17.35
CA PHE A 152 -12.68 9.14 -18.48
C PHE A 152 -12.95 8.23 -19.68
N TRP A 153 -13.01 6.91 -19.47
CA TRP A 153 -13.33 5.95 -20.54
C TRP A 153 -14.74 6.12 -21.07
N ALA A 154 -15.72 6.43 -20.22
CA ALA A 154 -17.08 6.72 -20.67
C ALA A 154 -17.15 7.97 -21.57
N LYS A 155 -16.28 8.97 -21.34
CA LYS A 155 -16.24 10.21 -22.13
C LYS A 155 -15.38 10.11 -23.39
N HIS A 156 -14.33 9.31 -23.37
CA HIS A 156 -13.27 9.32 -24.38
C HIS A 156 -13.02 7.96 -25.04
N GLY A 157 -13.69 6.89 -24.59
CA GLY A 157 -13.48 5.52 -25.06
C GLY A 157 -13.65 5.38 -26.57
N ASP A 158 -14.79 5.84 -27.10
CA ASP A 158 -15.08 5.78 -28.54
C ASP A 158 -14.01 6.49 -29.38
N MET A 159 -13.50 7.64 -28.91
CA MET A 159 -12.46 8.41 -29.60
C MET A 159 -11.11 7.67 -29.58
N LEU A 160 -10.76 7.06 -28.44
CA LEU A 160 -9.52 6.30 -28.29
C LEU A 160 -9.56 4.99 -29.10
N GLU A 161 -10.70 4.31 -29.14
CA GLU A 161 -10.91 3.12 -29.97
C GLU A 161 -10.81 3.44 -31.46
N GLN A 162 -11.41 4.55 -31.90
CA GLN A 162 -11.30 5.02 -33.28
C GLN A 162 -9.87 5.38 -33.67
N TRP A 163 -9.10 6.01 -32.76
CA TRP A 163 -7.69 6.30 -32.99
C TRP A 163 -6.82 5.04 -33.02
N ALA A 164 -7.07 4.07 -32.13
CA ALA A 164 -6.36 2.79 -32.13
C ALA A 164 -6.64 1.99 -33.41
N ALA A 165 -7.89 1.99 -33.89
CA ALA A 165 -8.28 1.36 -35.14
C ALA A 165 -7.65 2.04 -36.37
N ALA A 166 -7.55 3.38 -36.35
CA ALA A 166 -6.92 4.16 -37.43
C ALA A 166 -5.38 4.00 -37.49
N ALA A 167 -4.75 3.53 -36.42
CA ALA A 167 -3.31 3.27 -36.34
C ALA A 167 -2.90 1.84 -36.75
N GLY A 168 -3.84 1.00 -37.20
CA GLY A 168 -3.56 -0.35 -37.70
C GLY A 168 -2.64 -0.35 -38.94
N PRO A 169 -1.82 -1.41 -39.15
CA PRO A 169 -0.81 -1.42 -40.20
C PRO A 169 -1.46 -1.27 -41.58
N ARG A 170 -0.91 -0.39 -42.43
CA ARG A 170 -1.25 -0.34 -43.86
C ARG A 170 -1.03 -1.75 -44.44
N PRO A 171 -1.94 -2.27 -45.27
CA PRO A 171 -1.71 -3.53 -45.95
C PRO A 171 -0.38 -3.44 -46.71
N SER A 172 0.49 -4.44 -46.54
CA SER A 172 1.69 -4.56 -47.36
C SER A 172 1.22 -4.67 -48.80
N GLU A 173 1.55 -3.67 -49.63
CA GLU A 173 1.47 -3.80 -51.07
C GLU A 173 2.36 -4.99 -51.45
N ALA A 174 1.71 -6.10 -51.78
CA ALA A 174 2.33 -7.27 -52.34
C ALA A 174 2.51 -6.98 -53.83
N ASP A 175 3.76 -6.73 -54.24
CA ASP A 175 4.26 -6.88 -55.61
C ASP A 175 5.20 -8.08 -55.65
#